data_AF-A0A1W9HPE0-F1
#
_entry.id   AF-A0A1W9HPE0-F1
#
_cell.length_a   1.000
_cell.length_b   1.000
_cell.length_c   1.000
_cell.angle_alpha   90.00
_cell.angle_beta   90.00
_cell.angle_gamma   90.00
#
_symmetry.space_group_name_H-M   'P 1'
#
loop_
_entity.id
_entity.type
_entity.pdbx_description
1 polymer ?
#
loop_
_entity_poly.entity_id
_entity_poly.type
_entity_poly.pdbx_seq_one_letter_code
_entity_poly.pdbx_strand_id
1 'polypeptide(L)'
;MRLSFFLFLLPIYTFAEYRAYELTIINSANGKTRTVISNMDQYQYPEYKHLSSGEMATYVTSWMCYGRTNNLSICSKPESTMSTPAAPAQNLVTPNASDPALQTR
;
A
#
# COMPACT_ATOMS: atom_id res chain seq x y z
N MET A 1 -32.26 -25.83 37.94
CA MET A 1 -31.53 -25.77 36.65
C MET A 1 -32.28 -24.82 35.72
N ARG A 2 -31.81 -23.58 35.58
CA ARG A 2 -32.16 -22.61 34.50
C ARG A 2 -31.44 -21.29 34.80
N LEU A 3 -30.12 -21.31 34.66
CA LEU A 3 -29.27 -20.11 34.63
C LEU A 3 -28.47 -20.14 33.32
N SER A 4 -29.18 -20.16 32.19
CA SER A 4 -28.54 -20.28 30.85
C SER A 4 -29.18 -19.37 29.81
N PHE A 5 -29.69 -18.20 30.21
CA PHE A 5 -30.28 -17.25 29.25
C PHE A 5 -29.79 -15.81 29.42
N PHE A 6 -28.63 -15.60 30.03
CA PHE A 6 -28.05 -14.25 30.23
C PHE A 6 -26.64 -14.08 29.64
N LEU A 7 -26.21 -14.98 28.76
CA LEU A 7 -24.89 -14.95 28.11
C LEU A 7 -24.91 -14.35 26.67
N PHE A 8 -26.02 -13.78 26.23
CA PHE A 8 -26.19 -13.27 24.84
C PHE A 8 -26.33 -11.74 24.71
N LEU A 9 -26.12 -10.97 25.78
CA LEU A 9 -26.37 -9.52 25.80
C LEU A 9 -25.12 -8.66 26.06
N LEU A 10 -23.97 -9.02 25.47
CA LEU A 10 -22.82 -8.12 25.42
C LEU A 10 -22.71 -7.50 24.02
N PRO A 11 -23.07 -6.22 23.83
CA PRO A 11 -22.84 -5.53 22.57
C PRO A 11 -21.34 -5.26 22.39
N ILE A 12 -20.73 -6.14 21.60
CA ILE A 12 -19.67 -5.93 20.61
C ILE A 12 -19.48 -4.48 20.16
N TYR A 13 -18.62 -3.74 20.86
CA TYR A 13 -17.94 -2.55 20.31
C TYR A 13 -16.79 -3.01 19.42
N THR A 14 -17.09 -3.49 18.21
CA THR A 14 -16.06 -3.73 17.20
C THR A 14 -15.78 -2.42 16.46
N PHE A 15 -14.66 -1.77 16.77
CA PHE A 15 -14.14 -0.71 15.91
C PHE A 15 -13.60 -1.38 14.64
N ALA A 16 -14.19 -1.06 13.49
CA ALA A 16 -13.67 -1.50 12.22
C ALA A 16 -12.47 -0.64 11.87
N GLU A 17 -11.29 -1.25 11.74
CA GLU A 17 -10.16 -0.61 11.10
C GLU A 17 -10.19 -0.97 9.61
N TYR A 18 -9.78 -0.05 8.75
CA TYR A 18 -9.62 -0.33 7.34
C TYR A 18 -8.33 0.28 6.81
N ARG A 19 -7.86 -0.24 5.68
CA ARG A 19 -6.66 0.26 5.01
C ARG A 19 -7.05 1.20 3.87
N ALA A 20 -6.39 2.34 3.82
CA ALA A 20 -6.42 3.23 2.67
C ALA A 20 -5.16 3.01 1.83
N TYR A 21 -5.32 3.07 0.51
CA TYR A 21 -4.29 2.83 -0.49
C TYR A 21 -4.18 4.04 -1.40
N GLU A 22 -2.97 4.53 -1.58
CA GLU A 22 -2.63 5.46 -2.64
C GLU A 22 -2.19 4.64 -3.86
N LEU A 23 -2.94 4.78 -4.95
CA LEU A 23 -2.72 4.08 -6.20
C LEU A 23 -2.40 5.10 -7.29
N THR A 24 -1.44 4.77 -8.14
CA THR A 24 -1.21 5.48 -9.40
C THR A 24 -1.82 4.67 -10.52
N ILE A 25 -2.74 5.28 -11.27
CA ILE A 25 -3.33 4.69 -12.47
C ILE A 25 -2.57 5.24 -13.67
N ILE A 26 -1.99 4.33 -14.46
CA ILE A 26 -1.17 4.65 -15.64
C ILE A 26 -1.86 4.08 -16.86
N ASN A 27 -2.09 4.90 -17.88
CA ASN A 27 -2.56 4.42 -19.18
C ASN A 27 -1.35 4.13 -20.09
N SER A 28 -1.15 2.87 -20.45
CA SER A 28 -0.01 2.44 -21.26
C SER A 28 -0.04 2.94 -22.71
N ALA A 29 -1.21 3.31 -23.22
CA ALA A 29 -1.37 3.75 -24.61
C ALA A 29 -0.98 5.23 -24.82
N ASN A 30 -1.21 6.10 -23.83
CA ASN A 30 -0.93 7.53 -23.94
C ASN A 30 -0.01 8.10 -22.84
N GLY A 31 0.42 7.26 -21.90
CA GLY A 31 1.29 7.65 -20.79
C GLY A 31 0.62 8.54 -19.73
N LYS A 32 -0.70 8.77 -19.82
CA LYS A 32 -1.42 9.60 -18.84
C LYS A 32 -1.45 8.91 -17.49
N THR A 33 -1.17 9.67 -16.43
CA THR A 33 -1.19 9.20 -15.06
C THR A 33 -2.20 9.97 -14.22
N ARG A 34 -2.79 9.30 -13.22
CA ARG A 34 -3.60 9.92 -12.18
C ARG A 34 -3.42 9.18 -10.86
N THR A 35 -3.37 9.93 -9.76
CA THR A 35 -3.32 9.36 -8.41
C THR A 35 -4.72 9.28 -7.83
N VAL A 36 -5.04 8.17 -7.18
CA VAL A 36 -6.31 7.97 -6.47
C VAL A 36 -6.06 7.41 -5.08
N ILE A 37 -6.88 7.82 -4.13
CA ILE A 37 -6.94 7.19 -2.81
C ILE A 37 -8.16 6.27 -2.79
N SER A 38 -7.98 5.01 -2.41
CA SER A 38 -9.02 3.99 -2.37
C SER A 38 -8.93 3.14 -1.12
N ASN A 39 -10.03 2.52 -0.70
CA ASN A 39 -10.03 1.45 0.30
C ASN A 39 -9.79 0.05 -0.30
N MET A 40 -9.56 -0.02 -1.62
CA MET A 40 -9.25 -1.23 -2.37
C MET A 40 -7.78 -1.18 -2.80
N ASP A 41 -7.09 -2.31 -2.72
CA ASP A 41 -5.72 -2.43 -3.23
C ASP A 41 -5.68 -2.43 -4.77
N GLN A 42 -4.48 -2.45 -5.36
CA GLN A 42 -4.29 -2.42 -6.81
C GLN A 42 -4.90 -3.61 -7.57
N TYR A 43 -5.15 -4.74 -6.90
CA TYR A 43 -5.73 -5.94 -7.51
C TYR A 43 -7.25 -5.92 -7.41
N GLN A 44 -7.78 -5.44 -6.29
CA GLN A 44 -9.22 -5.29 -6.08
C GLN A 44 -9.79 -4.08 -6.82
N TYR A 45 -9.03 -2.99 -6.95
CA TYR A 45 -9.52 -1.76 -7.57
C TYR A 45 -10.11 -1.96 -8.98
N PRO A 46 -9.46 -2.68 -9.91
CA PRO A 46 -10.01 -2.97 -11.23
C PRO A 46 -11.29 -3.82 -11.21
N GLU A 47 -11.52 -4.61 -10.15
CA GLU A 47 -12.72 -5.46 -10.02
C GLU A 47 -13.98 -4.63 -9.73
N TYR A 48 -13.83 -3.51 -9.02
CA TYR A 48 -14.96 -2.68 -8.57
C TYR A 48 -15.02 -1.29 -9.22
N LYS A 49 -13.91 -0.80 -9.79
CA LYS A 49 -13.82 0.51 -10.44
C LYS A 49 -13.47 0.31 -11.91
N HIS A 50 -14.18 1.04 -12.76
CA HIS A 50 -13.91 1.00 -14.19
C HIS A 50 -12.54 1.63 -14.50
N LEU A 51 -11.64 0.82 -15.05
CA LEU A 51 -10.41 1.27 -15.69
C LEU A 51 -10.65 1.31 -17.20
N SER A 52 -10.19 2.39 -17.83
CA SER A 52 -10.23 2.53 -19.28
C SER A 52 -9.29 1.52 -19.94
N SER A 53 -9.47 1.23 -21.24
CA SER A 53 -8.55 0.36 -21.97
C SER A 53 -7.10 0.83 -21.85
N GLY A 54 -6.21 -0.07 -21.43
CA GLY A 54 -4.79 0.21 -21.22
C GLY A 54 -4.47 0.91 -19.89
N GLU A 55 -5.45 1.25 -19.05
CA GLU A 55 -5.19 1.70 -17.68
C GLU A 55 -4.82 0.51 -16.78
N MET A 56 -3.81 0.72 -15.94
CA MET A 56 -3.39 -0.22 -14.90
C MET A 56 -3.24 0.53 -13.57
N ALA A 57 -3.76 -0.04 -12.49
CA ALA A 57 -3.57 0.48 -11.14
C ALA A 57 -2.27 -0.08 -10.53
N THR A 58 -1.43 0.79 -9.99
CA THR A 58 -0.16 0.45 -9.36
C THR A 58 -0.14 0.95 -7.93
N TYR A 59 0.32 0.11 -6.99
CA TYR A 59 0.48 0.47 -5.59
C TYR A 59 1.58 1.53 -5.39
N VAL A 60 1.29 2.56 -4.59
CA VAL A 60 2.29 3.54 -4.14
C VAL A 60 2.57 3.36 -2.64
N THR A 61 1.52 3.48 -1.82
CA THR A 61 1.62 3.33 -0.36
C THR A 61 0.26 3.02 0.25
N SER A 62 0.24 2.69 1.54
CA SER A 62 -1.00 2.49 2.30
C SER A 62 -0.85 2.91 3.76
N TRP A 63 -1.96 3.25 4.39
CA TRP A 63 -2.03 3.57 5.82
C TRP A 63 -3.31 3.00 6.44
N MET A 64 -3.27 2.82 7.77
CA MET A 64 -4.44 2.40 8.53
C MET A 64 -5.32 3.61 8.82
N CYS A 65 -6.62 3.43 8.58
CA CYS A 65 -7.66 4.34 9.01
C CYS A 65 -8.34 3.75 10.25
N TYR A 66 -8.22 4.47 11.37
CA TYR A 66 -8.85 4.10 12.63
C TYR A 66 -10.22 4.78 12.76
N GLY A 67 -11.21 4.07 13.29
CA GLY A 67 -12.56 4.60 13.54
C GLY A 67 -13.58 4.15 12.50
N ARG A 68 -14.80 4.71 12.56
CA ARG A 68 -15.94 4.18 11.81
C ARG A 68 -15.80 4.34 10.29
N THR A 69 -16.24 3.32 9.55
CA THR A 69 -16.15 3.22 8.08
C THR A 69 -17.45 3.57 7.35
N ASN A 70 -18.49 4.02 8.07
CA ASN A 70 -19.84 4.19 7.54
C ASN A 70 -20.01 5.54 6.83
N ASN A 71 -19.97 5.53 5.49
CA ASN A 71 -20.26 6.67 4.61
C ASN A 71 -19.35 7.90 4.79
N LEU A 72 -18.23 7.76 5.49
CA LEU A 72 -17.24 8.82 5.64
C LEU A 72 -16.22 8.77 4.49
N SER A 73 -15.64 9.92 4.18
CA SER A 73 -14.49 10.00 3.27
C SER A 73 -13.34 9.16 3.80
N ILE A 74 -12.51 8.63 2.88
CA ILE A 74 -11.29 7.91 3.23
C ILE A 74 -10.38 8.83 4.07
N CYS A 75 -9.80 8.30 5.14
CA CYS A 75 -8.97 9.10 6.04
C CYS A 75 -7.71 9.63 5.33
N SER A 76 -7.26 10.84 5.70
CA SER A 76 -6.06 11.45 5.13
C SER A 76 -4.81 10.64 5.47
N LYS A 77 -3.84 10.66 4.54
CA LYS A 77 -2.52 10.11 4.77
C LYS A 77 -1.88 10.79 5.97
N PRO A 78 -1.33 10.04 6.95
CA PRO A 78 -0.61 10.66 8.06
C PRO A 78 0.59 11.42 7.51
N GLU A 79 0.82 12.64 8.00
CA GLU A 79 2.03 13.37 7.68
C GLU A 79 3.21 12.56 8.20
N SER A 80 4.05 12.07 7.28
CA SER A 80 5.34 11.53 7.67
C SER A 80 6.16 12.70 8.20
N THR A 81 6.30 12.82 9.52
CA THR A 81 7.37 13.62 10.11
C THR A 81 8.66 13.06 9.53
N MET A 82 9.21 13.71 8.51
CA MET A 82 10.46 13.30 7.90
C MET A 82 11.57 13.52 8.92
N SER A 83 11.85 12.52 9.74
CA SER A 83 13.24 12.21 10.06
C SER A 83 13.87 11.83 8.73
N THR A 84 14.48 12.80 8.05
CA THR A 84 15.29 12.57 6.85
C THR A 84 16.15 11.33 7.07
N PRO A 85 15.95 10.23 6.33
CA PRO A 85 16.89 9.13 6.37
C PRO A 85 18.20 9.70 5.80
N ALA A 86 19.23 9.80 6.63
CA ALA A 86 20.58 9.97 6.12
C ALA A 86 20.79 8.86 5.10
N ALA A 87 21.03 9.24 3.84
CA ALA A 87 21.27 8.29 2.77
C ALA A 87 22.31 7.25 3.25
N PRO A 88 22.09 5.94 3.05
CA PRO A 88 23.17 4.99 3.26
C PRO A 88 24.24 5.34 2.23
N ALA A 89 25.42 5.73 2.70
CA ALA A 89 26.59 5.91 1.85
C ALA A 89 26.82 4.61 1.10
N GLN A 90 26.46 4.58 -0.18
CA GLN A 90 26.84 3.50 -1.07
C GLN A 90 28.37 3.60 -1.23
N ASN A 91 29.08 2.70 -0.56
CA ASN A 91 30.49 2.46 -0.86
C ASN A 91 30.57 2.08 -2.34
N LEU A 92 31.08 3.01 -3.14
CA LEU A 92 31.42 2.80 -4.53
C LEU A 92 32.60 1.82 -4.55
N VAL A 93 32.31 0.52 -4.63
CA VAL A 93 33.32 -0.48 -4.96
C VAL A 93 33.64 -0.30 -6.44
N THR A 94 34.74 0.39 -6.73
CA THR A 94 35.35 0.39 -8.06
C THR A 94 35.81 -1.03 -8.39
N PRO A 95 35.43 -1.62 -9.53
CA PRO A 95 36.05 -2.85 -9.99
C PRO A 95 37.49 -2.53 -10.39
N ASN A 96 38.45 -2.99 -9.57
CA ASN A 96 39.86 -2.88 -9.87
C ASN A 96 40.18 -3.86 -11.01
N ALA A 97 40.51 -3.33 -12.19
CA ALA A 97 40.91 -4.11 -13.34
C ALA A 97 42.33 -4.64 -13.15
N SER A 98 42.45 -5.85 -12.59
CA SER A 98 43.67 -6.64 -12.65
C SER A 98 43.41 -8.08 -12.20
N ASP A 99 42.81 -8.89 -13.08
CA ASP A 99 42.90 -10.35 -13.00
C ASP A 99 43.60 -10.85 -14.28
N PRO A 100 44.89 -11.21 -14.22
CA PRO A 100 45.52 -11.98 -15.29
C PRO A 100 45.18 -13.46 -15.14
N ALA A 101 44.44 -13.96 -16.13
CA ALA A 101 44.37 -15.34 -16.61
C ALA A 101 44.91 -16.48 -15.71
N LEU A 102 43.98 -17.32 -15.28
CA LEU A 102 44.21 -18.71 -14.87
C LEU A 102 44.82 -19.51 -16.05
N GLN A 103 46.13 -19.74 -16.04
CA GLN A 103 46.78 -20.78 -16.84
C GLN A 103 46.92 -22.05 -15.97
N THR A 104 46.02 -23.01 -16.16
CA THR A 104 46.20 -24.39 -15.71
C THR A 104 47.17 -25.12 -16.62
N ARG A 105 48.24 -25.66 -16.02
CA ARG A 105 48.89 -26.91 -16.44
C ARG A 105 48.21 -28.09 -15.76
#